data_AF-A0A6P8YSE2-F1
#
_entry.id   AF-A0A6P8YSE2-F1
#
_cell.length_a   1.000
_cell.length_b   1.000
_cell.length_c   1.000
_cell.angle_alpha   90.00
_cell.angle_beta   90.00
_cell.angle_gamma   90.00
#
_symmetry.space_group_name_H-M   'P 1'
#
loop_
_entity.id
_entity.type
_entity.pdbx_description
1 polymer ?
#
loop_
_entity_poly.entity_id
_entity_poly.type
_entity_poly.pdbx_seq_one_letter_code
_entity_poly.pdbx_strand_id
1 'polypeptide(L)'
;MKVVLLILIVCSLYEFVLAQSAADLAAYKAMQQQCITELKISAAEAAQIASDKLVANPSEAYKCFHSCLYKKLGLITGEQPNDAAILKFAQARFNKISQDKIKTELKACSAPGPANCDFVYKYEMCVAKALTA
;
A
#
# COMPACT_ATOMS: atom_id res chain seq x y z
N MET A 1 20.71 12.24 -37.56
CA MET A 1 19.89 11.01 -37.50
C MET A 1 19.95 10.30 -36.15
N LYS A 2 21.13 10.04 -35.56
CA LYS A 2 21.27 9.37 -34.25
C LYS A 2 20.57 10.07 -33.08
N VAL A 3 20.60 11.41 -33.02
CA VAL A 3 19.95 12.20 -31.96
C VAL A 3 18.41 12.14 -32.06
N VAL A 4 17.87 12.15 -33.28
CA VAL A 4 16.41 12.06 -33.52
C VAL A 4 15.87 10.68 -33.11
N LEU A 5 16.63 9.61 -33.37
CA LEU A 5 16.25 8.26 -32.97
C LEU A 5 16.23 8.09 -31.43
N LEU A 6 17.20 8.69 -30.73
CA LEU A 6 17.27 8.66 -29.26
C LEU A 6 16.10 9.40 -28.61
N ILE A 7 15.71 10.56 -29.15
CA ILE A 7 14.57 11.34 -28.63
C ILE A 7 13.26 10.54 -28.77
N LEU A 8 13.04 9.89 -29.91
CA LEU A 8 11.84 9.08 -30.13
C LEU A 8 11.75 7.89 -29.15
N ILE A 9 12.87 7.23 -28.84
CA ILE A 9 12.89 6.12 -27.88
C ILE A 9 12.55 6.59 -26.46
N VAL A 10 13.11 7.72 -26.02
CA VAL A 10 12.85 8.28 -24.68
C VAL A 10 11.38 8.69 -24.53
N CYS A 11 10.77 9.28 -25.57
CA CYS A 11 9.35 9.63 -25.56
C CYS A 11 8.44 8.40 -25.42
N SER A 12 8.67 7.34 -26.20
CA SER A 12 7.85 6.12 -26.12
C SER A 12 7.96 5.42 -24.77
N LEU A 13 9.14 5.44 -24.15
CA LEU A 13 9.34 4.85 -22.81
C LEU A 13 8.61 5.65 -21.73
N TYR A 14 8.53 6.97 -21.87
CA TYR A 14 7.81 7.81 -20.91
C TYR A 14 6.31 7.54 -20.92
N GLU A 15 5.69 7.44 -22.10
CA GLU A 15 4.28 7.08 -22.24
C GLU A 15 3.98 5.69 -21.67
N PHE A 16 4.87 4.73 -21.90
CA PHE A 16 4.75 3.38 -21.35
C PHE A 16 4.81 3.37 -19.81
N VAL A 17 5.74 4.12 -19.21
CA VAL A 17 5.86 4.23 -17.75
C VAL A 17 4.61 4.88 -17.13
N LEU A 18 4.06 5.91 -17.76
CA LEU A 18 2.81 6.53 -17.30
C LEU A 18 1.63 5.56 -17.38
N ALA A 19 1.50 4.80 -18.48
CA ALA A 19 0.45 3.80 -18.66
C ALA A 19 0.53 2.68 -17.60
N GLN A 20 1.73 2.18 -17.32
CA GLN A 20 1.98 1.20 -16.25
C GLN A 20 1.53 1.75 -14.89
N SER A 21 1.91 2.99 -14.55
CA SER A 21 1.56 3.60 -13.26
C SER A 21 0.04 3.77 -13.06
N ALA A 22 -0.70 4.07 -14.13
CA ALA A 22 -2.16 4.18 -14.09
C ALA A 22 -2.83 2.80 -13.91
N ALA A 23 -2.33 1.77 -14.59
CA ALA A 23 -2.81 0.40 -14.44
C ALA A 23 -2.56 -0.15 -13.02
N ASP A 24 -1.37 0.10 -12.46
CA ASP A 24 -1.02 -0.32 -11.10
C ASP A 24 -1.92 0.37 -10.06
N LEU A 25 -2.20 1.67 -10.23
CA LEU A 25 -3.13 2.40 -9.36
C LEU A 25 -4.57 1.87 -9.47
N ALA A 26 -5.03 1.55 -10.68
CA ALA A 26 -6.36 0.99 -10.89
C ALA A 26 -6.48 -0.40 -10.25
N ALA A 27 -5.47 -1.25 -10.40
CA ALA A 27 -5.42 -2.56 -9.75
C ALA A 27 -5.43 -2.44 -8.23
N TYR A 28 -4.66 -1.51 -7.67
CA TYR A 28 -4.66 -1.22 -6.23
C TYR A 28 -6.06 -0.80 -5.74
N LYS A 29 -6.71 0.15 -6.42
CA LYS A 29 -8.07 0.59 -6.08
C LYS A 29 -9.11 -0.52 -6.21
N ALA A 30 -8.96 -1.41 -7.19
CA ALA A 30 -9.82 -2.58 -7.32
C ALA A 30 -9.68 -3.53 -6.12
N MET A 31 -8.45 -3.76 -5.63
CA MET A 31 -8.23 -4.56 -4.42
C MET A 31 -8.84 -3.89 -3.17
N GLN A 32 -8.72 -2.56 -3.04
CA GLN A 32 -9.40 -1.82 -1.96
C GLN A 32 -10.92 -2.04 -2.03
N GLN A 33 -11.53 -1.93 -3.20
CA GLN A 33 -12.97 -2.13 -3.37
C GLN A 33 -13.43 -3.56 -3.08
N GLN A 34 -12.63 -4.55 -3.46
CA GLN A 34 -12.90 -5.94 -3.08
C GLN A 34 -12.93 -6.09 -1.56
N CYS A 35 -11.95 -5.52 -0.83
CA CYS A 35 -11.92 -5.59 0.64
C CYS A 35 -13.07 -4.82 1.30
N ILE A 36 -13.45 -3.65 0.77
CA ILE A 36 -14.64 -2.90 1.23
C ILE A 36 -15.89 -3.77 1.11
N THR A 37 -16.05 -4.45 -0.02
CA THR A 37 -17.20 -5.31 -0.30
C THR A 37 -17.21 -6.57 0.57
N GLU A 38 -16.08 -7.28 0.65
CA GLU A 38 -15.94 -8.53 1.41
C GLU A 38 -16.20 -8.32 2.91
N LEU A 39 -15.68 -7.21 3.46
CA LEU A 39 -15.80 -6.89 4.89
C LEU A 39 -17.07 -6.08 5.22
N LYS A 40 -17.88 -5.74 4.21
CA LYS A 40 -19.09 -4.91 4.35
C LYS A 40 -18.81 -3.59 5.08
N ILE A 41 -17.71 -2.93 4.71
CA ILE A 41 -17.32 -1.64 5.28
C ILE A 41 -18.40 -0.60 4.97
N SER A 42 -18.71 0.25 5.96
CA SER A 42 -19.73 1.28 5.81
C SER A 42 -19.37 2.28 4.71
N ALA A 43 -20.37 2.90 4.07
CA ALA A 43 -20.13 3.92 3.05
C ALA A 43 -19.28 5.11 3.55
N ALA A 44 -19.43 5.47 4.83
CA ALA A 44 -18.66 6.54 5.46
C ALA A 44 -17.16 6.21 5.55
N GLU A 45 -16.82 5.00 5.99
CA GLU A 45 -15.44 4.54 6.06
C GLU A 45 -14.87 4.25 4.66
N ALA A 46 -15.68 3.70 3.75
CA ALA A 46 -15.28 3.48 2.36
C ALA A 46 -14.90 4.79 1.65
N ALA A 47 -15.61 5.88 1.91
CA ALA A 47 -15.28 7.20 1.38
C ALA A 47 -13.93 7.73 1.93
N GLN A 48 -13.61 7.43 3.20
CA GLN A 48 -12.34 7.79 3.82
C GLN A 48 -11.19 6.94 3.27
N ILE A 49 -11.39 5.63 3.09
CA ILE A 49 -10.45 4.72 2.41
C ILE A 49 -10.13 5.25 1.00
N ALA A 50 -11.15 5.57 0.20
CA ALA A 50 -10.97 6.04 -1.17
C ALA A 50 -10.25 7.40 -1.27
N SER A 51 -10.22 8.16 -0.16
CA SER A 51 -9.54 9.44 -0.04
C SER A 51 -8.16 9.33 0.62
N ASP A 52 -7.68 8.10 0.90
CA ASP A 52 -6.46 7.81 1.65
C ASP A 52 -6.38 8.53 3.02
N LYS A 53 -7.54 8.75 3.64
CA LYS A 53 -7.65 9.38 4.96
C LYS A 53 -7.73 8.32 6.05
N LEU A 54 -7.09 8.60 7.18
CA LEU A 54 -7.25 7.81 8.39
C LEU A 54 -8.70 7.88 8.87
N VAL A 55 -9.28 6.72 9.20
CA VAL A 55 -10.60 6.64 9.82
C VAL A 55 -10.48 6.88 11.32
N ALA A 56 -11.09 7.97 11.79
CA ALA A 56 -11.22 8.24 13.21
C ALA A 56 -12.28 7.30 13.82
N ASN A 57 -11.93 6.56 14.87
CA ASN A 57 -12.77 5.55 15.51
C ASN A 57 -13.19 4.41 14.55
N PRO A 58 -12.23 3.59 14.10
CA PRO A 58 -12.49 2.56 13.11
C PRO A 58 -13.45 1.49 13.64
N SER A 59 -14.36 1.03 12.80
CA SER A 59 -15.10 -0.20 13.04
C SER A 59 -14.18 -1.43 13.03
N GLU A 60 -14.65 -2.54 13.58
CA GLU A 60 -13.95 -3.83 13.50
C GLU A 60 -13.72 -4.26 12.03
N ALA A 61 -14.69 -3.99 11.14
CA ALA A 61 -14.55 -4.24 9.71
C ALA A 61 -13.41 -3.42 9.09
N TYR A 62 -13.29 -2.14 9.46
CA TYR A 62 -12.18 -1.31 9.00
C TYR A 62 -10.84 -1.77 9.53
N LYS A 63 -10.73 -2.22 10.80
CA LYS A 63 -9.46 -2.79 11.29
C LYS A 63 -9.02 -4.00 10.46
N CYS A 64 -9.97 -4.80 9.99
CA CYS A 64 -9.67 -5.91 9.08
C CYS A 64 -9.36 -5.49 7.64
N PHE A 65 -9.66 -4.26 7.22
CA PHE A 65 -9.42 -3.77 5.87
C PHE A 65 -7.96 -3.92 5.45
N HIS A 66 -7.03 -3.46 6.29
CA HIS A 66 -5.60 -3.52 5.98
C HIS A 66 -5.09 -4.96 5.90
N SER A 67 -5.60 -5.87 6.75
CA SER A 67 -5.28 -7.30 6.66
C SER A 67 -5.76 -7.90 5.34
N CYS A 68 -6.99 -7.61 4.92
CA CYS A 68 -7.52 -8.03 3.62
C CYS A 68 -6.66 -7.48 2.46
N LEU A 69 -6.36 -6.19 2.48
CA LEU A 69 -5.60 -5.54 1.42
C LEU A 69 -4.18 -6.10 1.33
N TYR A 70 -3.51 -6.28 2.47
CA TYR A 70 -2.16 -6.83 2.54
C TYR A 70 -2.11 -8.28 2.02
N LYS A 71 -3.14 -9.09 2.28
CA LYS A 71 -3.25 -10.44 1.70
C LYS A 71 -3.42 -10.40 0.18
N LYS A 72 -4.28 -9.53 -0.35
CA LYS A 72 -4.47 -9.35 -1.81
C LYS A 72 -3.21 -8.85 -2.51
N LEU A 73 -2.41 -8.03 -1.82
CA LEU A 73 -1.12 -7.53 -2.29
C LEU A 73 0.04 -8.53 -2.10
N GLY A 74 -0.19 -9.68 -1.46
CA GLY A 74 0.85 -10.67 -1.18
C GLY A 74 1.87 -10.23 -0.11
N LEU A 75 1.53 -9.21 0.68
CA LEU A 75 2.35 -8.73 1.81
C LEU A 75 2.24 -9.64 3.03
N ILE A 76 1.17 -10.42 3.10
CA ILE A 76 0.94 -11.45 4.12
C ILE A 76 0.56 -12.73 3.38
N THR A 77 1.32 -13.80 3.63
CA THR A 77 1.03 -15.14 3.11
C THR A 77 0.58 -16.02 4.27
N GLY A 78 -0.70 -16.41 4.28
CA GLY A 78 -1.31 -17.06 5.45
C GLY A 78 -1.39 -16.10 6.63
N GLU A 79 -0.62 -16.37 7.69
CA GLU A 79 -0.51 -15.52 8.89
C GLU A 79 0.88 -14.87 9.05
N GLN A 80 1.77 -15.05 8.06
CA GLN A 80 3.15 -14.59 8.12
C GLN A 80 3.37 -13.37 7.21
N PRO A 81 3.98 -12.28 7.71
CA PRO A 81 4.43 -11.16 6.90
C PRO A 81 5.48 -11.60 5.86
N ASN A 82 5.42 -11.00 4.67
CA ASN A 82 6.45 -11.09 3.64
C ASN A 82 7.26 -9.79 3.65
N ASP A 83 8.32 -9.76 4.46
CA ASP A 83 9.13 -8.55 4.69
C ASP A 83 9.68 -7.93 3.41
N ALA A 84 10.05 -8.74 2.42
CA ALA A 84 10.54 -8.26 1.13
C ALA A 84 9.45 -7.55 0.33
N ALA A 85 8.24 -8.12 0.29
CA ALA A 85 7.10 -7.51 -0.37
C ALA A 85 6.64 -6.24 0.38
N ILE A 86 6.64 -6.26 1.72
CA ILE A 86 6.31 -5.11 2.57
C ILE A 86 7.28 -3.96 2.33
N LEU A 87 8.60 -4.23 2.31
CA LEU A 87 9.59 -3.20 2.03
C LEU A 87 9.37 -2.60 0.63
N LYS A 88 9.18 -3.43 -0.39
CA LYS A 88 8.94 -2.95 -1.77
C LYS A 88 7.67 -2.10 -1.85
N PHE A 89 6.59 -2.52 -1.18
CA PHE A 89 5.35 -1.77 -1.11
C PHE A 89 5.53 -0.43 -0.41
N ALA A 90 6.21 -0.40 0.73
CA ALA A 90 6.51 0.83 1.46
C ALA A 90 7.38 1.80 0.64
N GLN A 91 8.35 1.30 -0.12
CA GLN A 91 9.16 2.11 -1.03
C GLN A 91 8.35 2.74 -2.16
N ALA A 92 7.42 1.99 -2.74
CA ALA A 92 6.53 2.52 -3.77
C ALA A 92 5.60 3.60 -3.20
N ARG A 93 5.04 3.36 -2.00
CA ARG A 93 4.12 4.28 -1.34
C ARG A 93 4.80 5.56 -0.81
N PHE A 94 5.97 5.41 -0.20
CA PHE A 94 6.73 6.49 0.43
C PHE A 94 7.99 6.81 -0.39
N ASN A 95 7.83 6.95 -1.70
CA ASN A 95 8.94 7.11 -2.66
C ASN A 95 9.83 8.35 -2.46
N LYS A 96 9.42 9.29 -1.60
CA LYS A 96 10.21 10.46 -1.20
C LYS A 96 11.08 10.21 0.05
N ILE A 97 10.90 9.08 0.73
CA ILE A 97 11.63 8.73 1.94
C ILE A 97 12.78 7.78 1.57
N SER A 98 13.94 7.95 2.21
CA SER A 98 15.08 7.07 1.97
C SER A 98 14.77 5.62 2.37
N GLN A 99 15.30 4.67 1.59
CA GLN A 99 15.14 3.24 1.87
C GLN A 99 15.58 2.87 3.30
N ASP A 100 16.64 3.47 3.81
CA ASP A 100 17.15 3.16 5.15
C ASP A 100 16.20 3.65 6.24
N LYS A 101 15.61 4.84 6.09
CA LYS A 101 14.55 5.31 7.01
C LYS A 101 13.33 4.38 6.94
N ILE A 102 12.90 3.98 5.74
CA ILE A 102 11.79 3.03 5.57
C ILE A 102 12.09 1.72 6.33
N LYS A 103 13.26 1.11 6.12
CA LYS A 103 13.64 -0.14 6.80
C LYS A 103 13.65 0.02 8.32
N THR A 104 14.19 1.13 8.83
CA THR A 104 14.22 1.41 10.27
C THR A 104 12.81 1.50 10.84
N GLU A 105 11.91 2.27 10.21
CA GLU A 105 10.55 2.45 10.72
C GLU A 105 9.70 1.17 10.58
N LEU A 106 9.84 0.41 9.48
CA LEU A 106 9.15 -0.89 9.34
C LEU A 106 9.55 -1.85 10.47
N LYS A 107 10.84 -1.88 10.83
CA LYS A 107 11.35 -2.67 11.95
C LYS A 107 10.83 -2.15 13.29
N ALA A 108 10.81 -0.84 13.50
CA ALA A 108 10.31 -0.22 14.73
C ALA A 108 8.81 -0.48 14.96
N CYS A 109 8.03 -0.54 13.89
CA CYS A 109 6.60 -0.85 13.94
C CYS A 109 6.29 -2.34 13.98
N SER A 110 7.24 -3.20 13.64
CA SER A 110 7.04 -4.65 13.68
C SER A 110 6.88 -5.14 15.13
N ALA A 111 5.98 -6.11 15.32
CA ALA A 111 5.81 -6.79 16.60
C ALA A 111 5.68 -8.30 16.36
N PRO A 112 6.09 -9.14 17.32
CA PRO A 112 5.89 -10.59 17.22
C PRO A 112 4.41 -10.93 17.36
N GLY A 113 3.89 -11.80 16.50
CA GLY A 113 2.53 -12.30 16.57
C GLY A 113 1.94 -12.67 15.21
N PRO A 114 0.79 -13.35 15.18
CA PRO A 114 0.07 -13.65 13.95
C PRO A 114 -0.47 -12.37 13.32
N ALA A 115 -0.47 -12.29 11.98
CA ALA A 115 -0.95 -11.14 11.21
C ALA A 115 -2.49 -11.03 11.18
N ASN A 116 -3.12 -10.98 12.35
CA ASN A 116 -4.55 -10.76 12.51
C ASN A 116 -4.94 -9.29 12.24
N CYS A 117 -6.25 -9.00 12.19
CA CYS A 117 -6.74 -7.67 11.84
C CYS A 117 -6.20 -6.56 12.75
N ASP A 118 -6.25 -6.75 14.07
CA ASP A 118 -5.76 -5.77 15.04
C ASP A 118 -4.25 -5.51 14.91
N PHE A 119 -3.48 -6.58 14.70
CA PHE A 119 -2.05 -6.50 14.51
C PHE A 119 -1.71 -5.70 13.24
N VAL A 120 -2.31 -6.08 12.10
CA VAL A 120 -2.03 -5.42 10.82
C VAL A 120 -2.50 -3.97 10.84
N TYR A 121 -3.64 -3.69 11.48
CA TYR A 121 -4.12 -2.32 11.67
C TYR A 121 -3.12 -1.48 12.47
N LYS A 122 -2.69 -1.95 13.65
CA LYS A 122 -1.71 -1.23 14.49
C LYS A 122 -0.38 -1.02 13.76
N TYR A 123 0.07 -2.03 13.03
CA TYR A 123 1.28 -1.96 12.21
C TYR A 123 1.15 -0.84 11.16
N GLU A 124 0.08 -0.84 10.37
CA GLU A 124 -0.17 0.18 9.35
C GLU A 124 -0.26 1.58 9.95
N MET A 125 -0.96 1.76 11.08
CA MET A 125 -1.05 3.07 11.76
C MET A 125 0.31 3.56 12.22
N CYS A 126 1.16 2.67 12.76
CA CYS A 126 2.51 2.99 13.17
C CYS A 126 3.37 3.43 11.97
N VAL A 127 3.37 2.65 10.89
CA VAL A 127 4.17 2.91 9.69
C VAL A 127 3.73 4.20 9.01
N ALA A 128 2.42 4.40 8.83
CA ALA A 128 1.87 5.61 8.25
C ALA A 128 2.30 6.83 9.07
N LYS A 129 2.10 6.80 10.39
CA LYS A 129 2.52 7.90 11.28
C LYS A 129 4.02 8.18 11.20
N ALA A 130 4.87 7.15 11.19
CA ALA A 130 6.32 7.30 11.18
C ALA A 130 6.88 7.86 9.85
N LEU A 131 6.22 7.53 8.72
CA LEU A 131 6.70 7.89 7.38
C LEU A 131 5.99 9.11 6.77
N THR A 132 4.88 9.56 7.34
CA THR A 132 4.22 10.83 6.97
C THR A 132 4.49 11.98 7.93
N ALA A 133 5.23 11.73 9.02
CA ALA A 133 5.68 12.75 9.97
C ALA A 133 6.82 13.61 9.42
#